data_AF-A0A352CHE2-F1
#
_entry.id   AF-A0A352CHE2-F1
#
_cell.length_a   1.000
_cell.length_b   1.000
_cell.length_c   1.000
_cell.angle_alpha   90.00
_cell.angle_beta   90.00
_cell.angle_gamma   90.00
#
_symmetry.space_group_name_H-M   'P 1'
#
loop_
_entity.id
_entity.type
_entity.pdbx_description
1 polymer ?
#
loop_
_entity_poly.entity_id
_entity_poly.type
_entity_poly.pdbx_seq_one_letter_code
_entity_poly.pdbx_strand_id
1 'polypeptide(L)'
;MDSIGDDLTVLIATAGLFFLLPDFFIQQFLWLLPLATLFLLQTGLALYRYGKISSFHTRLAKLAALAQGLFLLSFYFFETIHYPLFYAAASITMLELVEEIVLVLWLKKWTTDVKGLYWVWKKQ
;
A
#
# COMPACT_ATOMS: atom_id res chain seq x y z
N MET A 1 9.15 7.57 -12.83
CA MET A 1 8.63 6.63 -13.83
C MET A 1 8.54 5.21 -13.28
N ASP A 2 9.29 4.85 -12.22
CA ASP A 2 9.12 3.57 -11.50
C ASP A 2 7.72 3.38 -10.87
N SER A 3 7.27 4.31 -10.02
CA SER A 3 6.11 4.02 -9.14
C SER A 3 4.77 3.77 -9.85
N ILE A 4 4.50 4.41 -11.01
CA ILE A 4 3.23 4.20 -11.73
C ILE A 4 3.13 2.79 -12.32
N GLY A 5 4.27 2.23 -12.77
CA GLY A 5 4.33 0.87 -13.30
C GLY A 5 4.11 -0.17 -12.20
N ASP A 6 4.70 0.07 -11.02
CA ASP A 6 4.51 -0.79 -9.85
C ASP A 6 3.05 -0.77 -9.39
N ASP A 7 2.45 0.42 -9.26
CA ASP A 7 1.05 0.58 -8.85
C ASP A 7 0.08 -0.09 -9.83
N LEU A 8 0.32 0.05 -11.13
CA LEU A 8 -0.50 -0.58 -12.16
C LEU A 8 -0.37 -2.12 -12.12
N THR A 9 0.83 -2.63 -11.85
CA THR A 9 1.07 -4.08 -11.73
C THR A 9 0.31 -4.67 -10.56
N VAL A 10 0.37 -4.02 -9.39
CA VAL A 10 -0.38 -4.43 -8.20
C VAL A 10 -1.89 -4.36 -8.44
N LEU A 11 -2.36 -3.31 -9.13
CA LEU A 11 -3.77 -3.14 -9.47
C LEU A 11 -4.28 -4.26 -10.38
N ILE A 12 -3.56 -4.57 -11.46
CA ILE A 12 -3.94 -5.62 -12.40
C ILE A 12 -3.92 -7.00 -11.71
N ALA A 13 -2.90 -7.29 -10.91
CA ALA A 13 -2.80 -8.54 -10.16
C ALA A 13 -3.92 -8.69 -9.12
N THR A 14 -4.27 -7.60 -8.42
CA THR A 14 -5.38 -7.61 -7.46
C THR A 14 -6.73 -7.78 -8.17
N ALA A 15 -6.91 -7.14 -9.33
CA ALA A 15 -8.12 -7.30 -10.15
C ALA A 15 -8.27 -8.75 -10.64
N GLY A 16 -7.19 -9.38 -11.09
CA GLY A 16 -7.22 -10.80 -11.47
C GLY A 16 -7.61 -11.71 -10.29
N LEU A 17 -7.07 -11.46 -9.09
CA LEU A 17 -7.49 -12.16 -7.87
C LEU A 17 -9.00 -11.98 -7.58
N PHE A 18 -9.55 -10.77 -7.80
CA PHE A 18 -10.98 -10.51 -7.62
C PHE A 18 -11.87 -11.33 -8.56
N PHE A 19 -11.49 -11.47 -9.83
CA PHE A 19 -12.24 -12.29 -10.79
C PHE A 19 -12.11 -13.78 -10.54
N LEU A 20 -10.96 -14.25 -10.03
CA LEU A 20 -10.71 -15.67 -9.76
C LEU A 20 -11.33 -16.13 -8.44
N LEU A 21 -11.34 -15.29 -7.40
CA LEU A 21 -11.81 -15.62 -6.06
C LEU A 21 -12.67 -14.49 -5.47
N PRO A 22 -13.87 -14.21 -5.99
CA PRO A 22 -14.73 -13.16 -5.45
C PRO A 22 -15.14 -13.42 -3.99
N ASP A 23 -15.35 -14.69 -3.62
CA ASP A 23 -15.72 -15.08 -2.25
C ASP A 23 -14.65 -14.72 -1.21
N PHE A 24 -13.37 -14.70 -1.61
CA PHE A 24 -12.27 -14.29 -0.74
C PHE A 24 -12.44 -12.83 -0.28
N PHE A 25 -12.90 -11.95 -1.16
CA PHE A 25 -13.11 -10.53 -0.84
C PHE A 25 -14.27 -10.33 0.13
N ILE A 26 -15.34 -11.12 -0.01
CA ILE A 26 -16.47 -11.10 0.91
C ILE A 26 -16.03 -11.59 2.30
N GLN A 27 -15.28 -12.69 2.35
CA GLN A 27 -14.79 -13.26 3.61
C GLN A 27 -13.80 -12.35 4.33
N GLN A 28 -12.90 -11.69 3.58
CA GLN A 28 -11.86 -10.82 4.14
C GLN A 28 -12.27 -9.34 4.16
N PHE A 29 -13.56 -9.04 4.01
CA PHE A 29 -14.07 -7.67 3.96
C PHE A 29 -13.66 -6.84 5.18
N LEU A 30 -13.59 -7.43 6.38
CA LEU A 30 -13.13 -6.78 7.60
C LEU A 30 -11.67 -6.29 7.55
N TRP A 31 -10.83 -6.92 6.74
CA TRP A 31 -9.44 -6.51 6.52
C TRP A 31 -9.30 -5.56 5.31
N LEU A 32 -10.06 -5.84 4.25
CA LEU A 32 -9.98 -5.09 3.00
C LEU A 32 -10.65 -3.71 3.10
N LEU A 33 -11.75 -3.58 3.84
CA LEU A 33 -12.45 -2.30 3.99
C LEU A 33 -11.58 -1.23 4.69
N PRO A 34 -10.92 -1.50 5.84
CA PRO A 34 -10.02 -0.52 6.43
C PRO A 34 -8.82 -0.21 5.54
N LEU A 35 -8.26 -1.19 4.84
CA LEU A 35 -7.18 -0.97 3.86
C LEU A 35 -7.61 0.00 2.75
N ALA A 36 -8.75 -0.27 2.11
CA ALA A 36 -9.30 0.59 1.07
C ALA A 36 -9.59 2.00 1.59
N THR A 37 -10.11 2.12 2.82
CA THR A 37 -10.38 3.40 3.47
C THR A 37 -9.10 4.19 3.72
N LEU A 38 -8.06 3.54 4.26
CA LEU A 38 -6.75 4.17 4.48
C LEU A 38 -6.13 4.62 3.16
N PHE A 39 -6.19 3.79 2.12
CA PHE A 39 -5.65 4.12 0.80
C PHE A 39 -6.35 5.35 0.20
N LEU A 40 -7.68 5.38 0.20
CA LEU A 40 -8.45 6.52 -0.31
C LEU A 40 -8.18 7.79 0.50
N LEU A 41 -8.09 7.68 1.83
CA LEU A 41 -7.80 8.82 2.70
C LEU A 41 -6.40 9.37 2.44
N GLN A 42 -5.40 8.48 2.39
CA GLN A 42 -4.01 8.81 2.10
C GLN A 42 -3.88 9.52 0.74
N THR A 43 -4.44 8.92 -0.31
CA THR A 43 -4.37 9.46 -1.68
C THR A 43 -5.14 10.77 -1.79
N GLY A 44 -6.33 10.85 -1.19
CA GLY A 44 -7.13 12.07 -1.14
C GLY A 44 -6.41 13.23 -0.43
N LEU A 45 -5.74 12.95 0.70
CA LEU A 45 -4.94 13.94 1.42
C LEU A 45 -3.73 14.41 0.59
N ALA A 46 -3.02 13.48 -0.06
CA ALA A 46 -1.88 13.82 -0.92
C ALA A 46 -2.32 14.70 -2.10
N LEU A 47 -3.42 14.35 -2.76
CA LEU A 47 -4.00 15.14 -3.85
C LEU A 47 -4.46 16.51 -3.37
N TYR A 48 -5.18 16.61 -2.25
CA TYR A 48 -5.63 17.87 -1.70
C TYR A 48 -4.46 18.79 -1.34
N ARG A 49 -3.39 18.23 -0.75
CA ARG A 49 -2.27 19.02 -0.22
C ARG A 49 -1.21 19.37 -1.25
N TYR A 50 -0.94 18.47 -2.19
CA TYR A 50 0.16 18.60 -3.14
C TYR A 50 -0.29 18.70 -4.60
N GLY A 51 -1.57 18.47 -4.89
CA GLY A 51 -2.10 18.39 -6.25
C GLY A 51 -1.64 17.16 -7.03
N LYS A 52 -0.96 16.21 -6.38
CA LYS A 52 -0.38 15.00 -6.97
C LYS A 52 -0.41 13.85 -5.96
N ILE A 53 -0.40 12.62 -6.46
CA ILE A 53 -0.27 11.40 -5.63
C ILE A 53 1.08 11.46 -4.88
N SER A 54 1.10 10.96 -3.65
CA SER A 54 2.33 10.81 -2.89
C SER A 54 3.27 9.82 -3.60
N SER A 55 4.57 10.00 -3.39
CA SER A 55 5.57 9.01 -3.81
C SER A 55 6.68 9.02 -2.78
N PHE A 56 6.29 8.87 -1.52
CA PHE A 56 7.25 8.81 -0.42
C PHE A 56 7.83 7.40 -0.46
N HIS A 57 9.05 7.27 -0.99
CA HIS A 57 9.74 5.97 -1.10
C HIS A 57 10.22 5.49 0.28
N THR A 58 9.30 5.39 1.24
CA THR A 58 9.57 4.97 2.60
C THR A 58 10.06 3.53 2.59
N ARG A 59 10.82 3.15 3.62
CA ARG A 59 11.23 1.75 3.78
C ARG A 59 10.01 0.83 3.98
N LEU A 60 8.94 1.33 4.59
CA LEU A 60 7.69 0.59 4.74
C LEU A 60 6.97 0.42 3.41
N ALA A 61 6.93 1.42 2.53
CA ALA A 61 6.38 1.31 1.17
C ALA A 61 7.03 0.17 0.39
N LYS A 62 8.37 0.08 0.43
CA LYS A 62 9.11 -1.01 -0.21
C LYS A 62 8.80 -2.38 0.42
N LEU A 63 8.67 -2.44 1.74
CA LEU A 63 8.33 -3.67 2.44
C LEU A 63 6.90 -4.13 2.15
N ALA A 64 5.95 -3.19 2.10
CA ALA A 64 4.56 -3.43 1.74
C ALA A 64 4.45 -3.98 0.30
N ALA A 65 5.10 -3.31 -0.66
CA ALA A 65 5.14 -3.77 -2.05
C ALA A 65 5.74 -5.17 -2.18
N LEU A 66 6.84 -5.46 -1.46
CA LEU A 66 7.44 -6.79 -1.44
C LEU A 66 6.49 -7.85 -0.85
N ALA A 67 5.84 -7.54 0.27
CA ALA A 67 4.90 -8.46 0.92
C ALA A 67 3.66 -8.72 0.06
N GLN A 68 3.10 -7.69 -0.56
CA GLN A 68 1.98 -7.79 -1.50
C GLN A 68 2.37 -8.59 -2.74
N GLY A 69 3.54 -8.31 -3.32
CA GLY A 69 4.07 -9.07 -4.46
C GLY A 69 4.29 -10.54 -4.12
N LEU A 70 4.85 -10.85 -2.95
CA LEU A 70 5.04 -12.22 -2.50
C LEU A 70 3.69 -12.96 -2.30
N PHE A 71 2.70 -12.31 -1.70
CA PHE A 71 1.35 -12.87 -1.56
C PHE A 71 0.71 -13.15 -2.92
N LEU A 72 0.71 -12.16 -3.83
CA LEU A 72 0.11 -12.30 -5.15
C LEU A 72 0.81 -13.38 -5.98
N LEU A 73 2.15 -13.41 -6.00
CA LEU A 73 2.91 -14.46 -6.68
C LEU A 73 2.61 -15.83 -6.10
N SER A 74 2.58 -15.97 -4.77
CA SER A 74 2.21 -17.23 -4.12
C SER A 74 0.82 -17.70 -4.55
N PHE A 75 -0.15 -16.78 -4.60
CA PHE A 75 -1.48 -17.11 -5.09
C PHE A 75 -1.48 -17.55 -6.56
N TYR A 76 -0.81 -16.81 -7.46
CA TYR A 76 -0.80 -17.14 -8.89
C TYR A 76 -0.03 -18.41 -9.24
N PHE A 77 0.98 -18.81 -8.44
CA PHE A 77 1.74 -20.03 -8.68
C PHE A 77 1.11 -21.29 -8.08
N PHE A 78 0.46 -21.17 -6.91
CA PHE A 78 -0.09 -22.32 -6.20
C PHE A 78 -1.61 -22.42 -6.29
N GLU A 79 -2.27 -21.42 -6.87
CA GLU A 79 -3.74 -21.30 -6.99
C GLU A 79 -4.48 -21.37 -5.63
N THR A 80 -3.75 -21.20 -4.53
CA THR A 80 -4.26 -21.27 -3.16
C THR A 80 -3.95 -20.00 -2.38
N ILE A 81 -4.91 -19.56 -1.56
CA ILE A 81 -4.71 -18.43 -0.65
C ILE A 81 -3.87 -18.85 0.55
N HIS A 82 -2.69 -18.25 0.67
CA HIS A 82 -1.87 -18.35 1.87
C HIS A 82 -2.27 -17.26 2.87
N TYR A 83 -3.23 -17.57 3.74
CA TYR A 83 -3.77 -16.61 4.73
C TYR A 83 -2.70 -15.92 5.59
N PRO A 84 -1.64 -16.60 6.09
CA PRO A 84 -0.59 -15.90 6.84
C PRO A 84 0.12 -14.82 6.00
N LEU A 85 0.38 -15.09 4.71
CA LEU A 85 0.98 -14.12 3.80
C LEU A 85 0.01 -12.95 3.53
N PHE A 86 -1.28 -13.24 3.33
CA PHE A 86 -2.30 -12.22 3.20
C PHE A 86 -2.34 -11.29 4.41
N TYR A 87 -2.45 -11.83 5.63
CA TYR A 87 -2.53 -11.00 6.84
C TYR A 87 -1.24 -10.22 7.10
N ALA A 88 -0.08 -10.81 6.79
CA ALA A 88 1.20 -10.10 6.87
C ALA A 88 1.25 -8.93 5.87
N ALA A 89 0.94 -9.17 4.60
CA ALA A 89 0.90 -8.14 3.56
C ALA A 89 -0.10 -7.04 3.91
N ALA A 90 -1.32 -7.40 4.27
CA ALA A 90 -2.37 -6.47 4.67
C ALA A 90 -1.95 -5.60 5.86
N SER A 91 -1.36 -6.19 6.90
CA SER A 91 -0.93 -5.45 8.09
C SER A 91 0.23 -4.49 7.79
N ILE A 92 1.21 -4.92 6.99
CA ILE A 92 2.35 -4.09 6.60
C ILE A 92 1.86 -2.92 5.74
N THR A 93 0.97 -3.16 4.78
CA THR A 93 0.37 -2.10 3.95
C THR A 93 -0.46 -1.13 4.79
N MET A 94 -1.23 -1.59 5.79
CA MET A 94 -1.94 -0.67 6.69
C MET A 94 -0.98 0.24 7.45
N LEU A 95 0.11 -0.30 8.01
CA LEU A 95 1.11 0.49 8.74
C LEU A 95 1.81 1.51 7.84
N GLU A 96 2.10 1.11 6.60
CA GLU A 96 2.67 1.96 5.57
C GLU A 96 1.75 3.12 5.19
N LEU A 97 0.47 2.87 4.93
CA LEU A 97 -0.51 3.92 4.60
C LEU A 97 -0.66 4.91 5.77
N VAL A 98 -0.66 4.41 7.01
CA VAL A 98 -0.67 5.28 8.19
C VAL A 98 0.59 6.13 8.26
N GLU A 99 1.78 5.57 8.00
CA GLU A 99 3.03 6.34 7.93
C GLU A 99 2.93 7.45 6.86
N GLU A 100 2.45 7.11 5.66
CA GLU A 100 2.28 8.09 4.59
C GLU A 100 1.30 9.20 4.96
N ILE A 101 0.15 8.89 5.58
CA ILE A 101 -0.81 9.90 6.05
C ILE A 101 -0.13 10.87 7.01
N VAL A 102 0.64 10.36 7.98
CA VAL A 102 1.35 11.21 8.94
C VAL A 102 2.40 12.07 8.22
N LEU A 103 3.12 11.53 7.23
CA LEU A 103 4.07 12.30 6.42
C LEU A 103 3.37 13.38 5.60
N VAL A 104 2.23 13.09 4.97
CA VAL A 104 1.43 14.08 4.24
C VAL A 104 1.01 15.21 5.18
N LEU A 105 0.56 14.90 6.40
CA LEU A 105 0.14 15.91 7.36
C LEU A 105 1.31 16.77 7.87
N TRP A 106 2.49 16.17 8.04
CA TRP A 106 3.68 16.85 8.56
C TRP A 106 4.39 17.69 7.49
N LEU A 107 4.64 17.14 6.30
CA LEU A 107 5.42 17.82 5.26
C LEU A 107 4.56 18.88 4.57
N LYS A 108 4.96 20.16 4.62
CA LYS A 108 4.19 21.24 3.97
C LYS A 108 4.44 21.34 2.47
N LYS A 109 5.55 20.79 1.98
CA LYS A 109 5.92 20.77 0.57
C LYS A 109 6.06 19.33 0.12
N TRP A 110 5.67 19.06 -1.12
CA TRP A 110 5.87 17.76 -1.75
C TRP A 110 7.38 17.48 -1.88
N THR A 111 7.82 16.34 -1.37
CA THR A 111 9.21 15.89 -1.43
C THR A 111 9.25 14.42 -1.79
N THR A 112 10.08 14.05 -2.76
CA THR A 112 10.36 12.63 -3.05
C THR A 112 11.37 12.08 -2.03
N ASP A 113 11.48 10.75 -1.95
CA ASP A 113 12.56 10.05 -1.24
C ASP A 113 12.65 10.26 0.28
N VAL A 114 11.49 10.41 0.93
CA VAL A 114 11.42 10.34 2.38
C VAL A 114 11.59 8.89 2.82
N LYS A 115 12.72 8.56 3.47
CA LYS A 115 13.04 7.18 3.90
C LYS A 115 12.11 6.63 5.01
N GLY A 116 11.31 7.49 5.63
CA GLY A 116 10.34 7.16 6.68
C GLY A 116 10.27 8.24 7.78
N LEU A 117 9.29 8.13 8.67
CA LEU A 117 9.01 9.10 9.76
C LEU A 117 10.24 9.34 10.65
N TYR A 118 10.94 8.25 10.97
CA TYR A 118 12.14 8.26 11.82
C TYR A 118 13.25 9.19 11.29
N TRP A 119 13.41 9.27 9.96
CA TRP A 119 14.45 10.11 9.34
C TRP A 119 14.08 11.58 9.28
N VAL A 120 12.78 11.89 9.18
CA VAL A 120 12.28 13.27 9.25
C VAL A 120 12.46 13.81 10.66
N TRP A 121 12.14 13.00 11.68
CA TRP A 121 12.30 13.40 13.08
C TRP A 121 13.76 13.65 13.47
N LYS A 122 14.71 12.85 12.98
CA LYS A 122 16.15 13.01 13.29
C LYS A 122 16.84 14.18 12.58
N LYS A 123 16.19 14.82 11.59
CA LYS A 123 16.77 15.93 10.80
C LYS A 123 16.40 17.32 11.31
N GLN A 124 15.59 17.43 12.36
CA GLN A 124 15.43 18.65 13.15
C GLN A 124 16.42 18.66 14.30
#